data_AF-A0A840NC22-F1
#
_entry.id   AF-A0A840NC22-F1
#
_cell.length_a   1.000
_cell.length_b   1.000
_cell.length_c   1.000
_cell.angle_alpha   90.00
_cell.angle_beta   90.00
_cell.angle_gamma   90.00
#
_symmetry.space_group_name_H-M   'P 1'
#
loop_
_entity.id
_entity.type
_entity.pdbx_description
1 polymer ?
#
loop_
_entity_poly.entity_id
_entity_poly.type
_entity_poly.pdbx_seq_one_letter_code
_entity_poly.pdbx_strand_id
1 'polypeptide(L)'
;MKNWKTLASAAREVRRNTKYGERERSISRLAQDKDINTIRRTIAVLEFLDSLTASSPQLAQALDTVPFSLLQILARWAEMDPKSAMKTAHKVLAGEYSVRSLRSALEAARRANEGPVRNKRLVPSKLFLDAIGELLGGRVTSKPRLSPAILGRRPIDIELRLERAGASPRRVAVLTVGPFTDPRLYAKRRHETLLRALGVAWLFDDVVLALPEPIAAEPYRQWLADVQGIVKSSAARDGRPNVHVLSTRHCTAKARGAGK
;
A
#
# COMPACT_ATOMS: atom_id res chain seq x y z
N MET A 1 0.27 1.69 37.51
CA MET A 1 0.71 1.95 36.11
C MET A 1 2.18 1.61 35.80
N LYS A 2 3.06 1.25 36.75
CA LYS A 2 4.52 1.05 36.52
C LYS A 2 4.92 -0.20 35.71
N ASN A 3 4.07 -1.22 35.61
CA ASN A 3 4.44 -2.53 35.04
C ASN A 3 4.78 -2.48 33.53
N TRP A 4 4.05 -1.68 32.74
CA TRP A 4 4.28 -1.65 31.29
C TRP A 4 5.58 -0.92 30.89
N LYS A 5 5.99 0.11 31.64
CA LYS A 5 7.23 0.85 31.35
C LYS A 5 8.47 -0.02 31.56
N THR A 6 8.51 -0.78 32.65
CA THR A 6 9.60 -1.72 32.93
C THR A 6 9.69 -2.78 31.84
N LEU A 7 8.55 -3.36 31.44
CA LEU A 7 8.49 -4.31 30.33
C LEU A 7 8.97 -3.68 29.01
N ALA A 8 8.54 -2.46 28.71
CA ALA A 8 8.94 -1.74 27.50
C ALA A 8 10.44 -1.45 27.45
N SER A 9 11.02 -1.01 28.57
CA SER A 9 12.46 -0.74 28.68
C SER A 9 13.28 -2.02 28.48
N ALA A 10 12.91 -3.11 29.17
CA ALA A 10 13.57 -4.40 29.00
C ALA A 10 13.44 -4.94 27.57
N ALA A 11 12.25 -4.86 26.97
CA ALA A 11 12.01 -5.32 25.61
C ALA A 11 12.75 -4.45 24.57
N ARG A 12 12.86 -3.14 24.80
CA ARG A 12 13.64 -2.22 23.96
C ARG A 12 15.13 -2.55 24.00
N GLU A 13 15.66 -2.85 25.18
CA GLU A 13 17.08 -3.21 25.35
C GLU A 13 17.40 -4.52 24.61
N VAL A 14 16.56 -5.54 24.79
CA VAL A 14 16.67 -6.79 24.04
C VAL A 14 16.56 -6.54 22.53
N ARG A 15 15.63 -5.69 22.08
CA ARG A 15 15.49 -5.34 20.65
C ARG A 15 16.76 -4.70 20.08
N ARG A 16 17.45 -3.85 20.84
CA ARG A 16 18.69 -3.18 20.42
C ARG A 16 19.86 -4.16 20.32
N ASN A 17 19.98 -5.07 21.28
CA ASN A 17 21.14 -5.96 21.39
C ASN A 17 20.99 -7.30 20.64
N THR A 18 19.83 -7.56 20.02
CA THR A 18 19.58 -8.81 19.29
C THR A 18 19.64 -8.64 17.77
N LYS A 19 20.27 -9.59 17.08
CA LYS A 19 20.31 -9.66 15.60
C LYS A 19 18.90 -9.75 14.99
N TYR A 20 18.70 -9.16 13.82
CA TYR A 20 17.38 -8.95 13.21
C TYR A 20 16.49 -10.21 13.16
N GLY A 21 17.06 -11.38 12.83
CA GLY A 21 16.32 -12.65 12.75
C GLY A 21 15.92 -13.28 14.10
N GLU A 22 16.53 -12.85 15.20
CA GLU A 22 16.29 -13.43 16.54
C GLU A 22 15.42 -12.54 17.43
N ARG A 23 15.21 -11.27 17.04
CA ARG A 23 14.47 -10.26 17.82
C ARG A 23 13.09 -10.72 18.26
N GLU A 24 12.33 -11.34 17.36
CA GLU A 24 10.97 -11.80 17.64
C GLU A 24 10.96 -12.86 18.74
N ARG A 25 11.85 -13.86 18.64
CA ARG A 25 11.99 -14.91 19.66
C ARG A 25 12.46 -14.33 21.01
N SER A 26 13.45 -13.44 21.00
CA SER A 26 14.00 -12.85 22.22
C SER A 26 13.00 -11.93 22.93
N ILE A 27 12.21 -11.17 22.18
CA ILE A 27 11.14 -10.33 22.74
C ILE A 27 9.99 -11.20 23.28
N SER A 28 9.62 -12.28 22.59
CA SER A 28 8.58 -13.21 23.07
C SER A 28 8.94 -13.89 24.39
N ARG A 29 10.22 -14.17 24.65
CA ARG A 29 10.67 -14.72 25.95
C ARG A 29 10.42 -13.78 27.13
N LEU A 30 10.48 -12.46 26.90
CA LEU A 30 10.15 -11.45 27.91
C LEU A 30 8.65 -11.28 28.13
N ALA A 31 7.82 -11.82 27.22
CA ALA A 31 6.40 -11.52 27.19
C ALA A 31 5.58 -12.19 28.27
N GLN A 32 6.09 -13.27 28.90
CA GLN A 32 5.40 -14.07 29.94
C GLN A 32 3.88 -14.14 29.65
N ASP A 33 3.52 -14.68 28.47
CA ASP A 33 2.16 -14.87 27.95
C ASP A 33 1.49 -13.70 27.20
N LYS A 34 2.16 -12.56 27.01
CA LYS A 34 1.62 -11.44 26.21
C LYS A 34 1.87 -11.62 24.71
N ASP A 35 0.90 -11.22 23.89
CA ASP A 35 1.08 -11.11 22.43
C ASP A 35 2.24 -10.15 22.11
N ILE A 36 3.10 -10.55 21.17
CA ILE A 36 4.22 -9.74 20.70
C ILE A 36 3.78 -8.37 20.17
N ASN A 37 2.58 -8.27 19.58
CA ASN A 37 2.06 -6.97 19.13
C ASN A 37 1.80 -6.03 20.31
N THR A 38 1.41 -6.58 21.47
CA THR A 38 1.26 -5.80 22.70
C THR A 38 2.61 -5.22 23.12
N ILE A 39 3.68 -6.02 23.08
CA ILE A 39 5.02 -5.53 23.42
C ILE A 39 5.49 -4.46 22.43
N ARG A 40 5.32 -4.68 21.12
CA ARG A 40 5.67 -3.68 20.09
C ARG A 40 4.98 -2.35 20.33
N ARG A 41 3.68 -2.36 20.62
CA ARG A 41 2.92 -1.15 20.98
C ARG A 41 3.45 -0.49 22.25
N THR A 42 3.84 -1.30 23.23
CA THR A 42 4.36 -0.79 24.49
C THR A 42 5.73 -0.11 24.31
N ILE A 43 6.61 -0.67 23.47
CA ILE A 43 7.87 -0.03 23.08
C ILE A 43 7.60 1.28 22.35
N ALA A 44 6.68 1.30 21.38
CA ALA A 44 6.35 2.52 20.63
C ALA A 44 5.85 3.65 21.54
N VAL A 45 5.03 3.33 22.55
CA VAL A 45 4.60 4.32 23.56
C VAL A 45 5.77 4.86 24.37
N LEU A 46 6.70 3.99 24.81
CA LEU A 46 7.89 4.43 25.55
C LEU A 46 8.76 5.35 24.69
N GLU A 47 8.99 5.00 23.41
CA GLU A 47 9.78 5.82 22.49
C GLU A 47 9.12 7.16 22.20
N PHE A 48 7.79 7.20 22.10
CA PHE A 48 7.04 8.45 22.00
C PHE A 48 7.23 9.34 23.24
N LEU A 49 7.07 8.82 24.45
CA LEU A 49 7.27 9.60 25.68
C LEU A 49 8.72 10.08 25.85
N ASP A 50 9.71 9.25 25.50
CA ASP A 50 11.12 9.65 25.52
C ASP A 50 11.39 10.79 24.53
N SER A 51 10.80 10.73 23.33
CA SER A 51 10.91 11.81 22.33
C SER A 51 10.31 13.13 22.83
N LEU A 52 9.23 13.06 23.61
CA LEU A 52 8.63 14.22 24.27
C LEU A 52 9.47 14.70 25.45
N THR A 53 10.11 13.79 26.19
CA THR A 53 10.97 14.17 27.32
C THR A 53 12.14 15.03 26.83
N ALA A 54 12.67 14.77 25.64
CA ALA A 54 13.72 15.58 25.03
C ALA A 54 13.24 16.96 24.53
N SER A 55 11.99 17.09 24.10
CA SER A 55 11.48 18.30 23.42
C SER A 55 10.50 19.15 24.25
N SER A 56 9.77 18.53 25.17
CA SER A 56 8.74 19.12 26.02
C SER A 56 8.55 18.26 27.30
N PRO A 57 9.48 18.35 28.28
CA PRO A 57 9.48 17.51 29.48
C PRO A 57 8.18 17.57 30.28
N GLN A 58 7.59 18.76 30.40
CA GLN A 58 6.33 18.99 31.13
C GLN A 58 5.16 18.23 30.49
N LEU A 59 5.12 18.17 29.15
CA LEU A 59 4.09 17.43 28.41
C LEU A 59 4.26 15.92 28.62
N ALA A 60 5.49 15.41 28.58
CA ALA A 60 5.77 14.01 28.84
C ALA A 60 5.32 13.60 30.26
N GLN A 61 5.63 14.42 31.26
CA GLN A 61 5.22 14.18 32.65
C GLN A 61 3.70 14.21 32.84
N ALA A 62 2.99 15.15 32.19
CA ALA A 62 1.54 15.19 32.26
C ALA A 62 0.90 13.94 31.60
N LEU A 63 1.44 13.51 30.46
CA LEU A 63 0.95 12.32 29.75
C LEU A 63 1.16 11.01 30.51
N ASP A 64 2.07 10.95 31.48
CA ASP A 64 2.26 9.78 32.33
C ASP A 64 1.03 9.42 33.18
N THR A 65 0.12 10.39 33.39
CA THR A 65 -1.14 10.19 34.13
C THR A 65 -2.27 9.66 33.23
N VAL A 66 -2.09 9.70 31.91
CA VAL A 66 -3.12 9.35 30.93
C VAL A 66 -3.25 7.84 30.77
N PRO A 67 -4.46 7.30 30.54
CA PRO A 67 -4.65 5.90 30.20
C PRO A 67 -3.77 5.42 29.03
N PHE A 68 -3.16 4.25 29.21
CA PHE A 68 -2.25 3.65 28.22
C PHE A 68 -2.86 3.50 26.81
N SER A 69 -4.17 3.25 26.72
CA SER A 69 -4.89 3.14 25.45
C SER A 69 -4.86 4.44 24.63
N LEU A 70 -4.91 5.61 25.28
CA LEU A 70 -4.78 6.90 24.63
C LEU A 70 -3.33 7.16 24.21
N LEU A 71 -2.37 6.81 25.07
CA LEU A 71 -0.94 6.89 24.76
C LEU A 71 -0.57 6.04 23.54
N GLN A 72 -1.14 4.84 23.40
CA GLN A 72 -0.96 4.00 22.21
C GLN A 72 -1.44 4.68 20.92
N ILE A 73 -2.58 5.37 20.98
CA ILE A 73 -3.13 6.06 19.81
C ILE A 73 -2.24 7.27 19.46
N LEU A 74 -1.79 8.02 20.46
CA LEU A 74 -0.87 9.15 20.27
C LEU A 74 0.49 8.71 19.71
N ALA A 75 1.08 7.63 20.24
CA ALA A 75 2.34 7.09 19.73
C ALA A 75 2.22 6.68 18.26
N ARG A 76 1.12 6.02 17.89
CA ARG A 76 0.82 5.69 16.48
C ARG A 76 0.61 6.93 15.61
N TRP A 77 -0.01 7.97 16.16
CA TRP A 77 -0.15 9.25 15.45
C TRP A 77 1.22 9.88 15.21
N ALA A 78 2.10 9.88 16.22
CA ALA A 78 3.42 10.48 16.14
C ALA A 78 4.34 9.79 15.13
N GLU A 79 4.19 8.49 14.88
CA GLU A 79 4.88 7.78 13.80
C GLU A 79 4.55 8.37 12.41
N MET A 80 3.34 8.90 12.23
CA MET A 80 2.87 9.48 10.97
C MET A 80 3.13 10.99 10.89
N ASP A 81 2.77 11.71 11.95
CA ASP A 81 2.86 13.17 12.03
C ASP A 81 3.17 13.59 13.48
N PRO A 82 4.46 13.73 13.83
CA PRO A 82 4.89 14.11 15.18
C PRO A 82 4.31 15.46 15.62
N LYS A 83 4.24 16.44 14.71
CA LYS A 83 3.80 17.80 15.03
C LYS A 83 2.31 17.84 15.36
N SER A 84 1.48 17.17 14.55
CA SER A 84 0.05 17.06 14.84
C SER A 84 -0.21 16.20 16.08
N ALA A 85 0.55 15.13 16.30
CA ALA A 85 0.40 14.28 17.47
C ALA A 85 0.65 15.06 18.78
N MET A 86 1.67 15.93 18.80
CA MET A 86 1.92 16.84 19.92
C MET A 86 0.75 17.78 20.20
N LYS A 87 0.19 18.43 19.17
CA LYS A 87 -0.99 19.30 19.33
C LYS A 87 -2.18 18.51 19.89
N THR A 88 -2.39 17.29 19.41
CA THR A 88 -3.46 16.42 19.89
C THR A 88 -3.21 15.94 21.33
N ALA A 89 -1.96 15.75 21.74
CA ALA A 89 -1.63 15.35 23.12
C ALA A 89 -2.10 16.39 24.15
N HIS A 90 -1.98 17.69 23.86
CA HIS A 90 -2.54 18.75 24.72
C HIS A 90 -4.07 18.64 24.85
N LYS A 91 -4.78 18.34 23.76
CA LYS A 91 -6.24 18.15 23.77
C LYS A 91 -6.66 16.91 24.57
N VAL A 92 -5.85 15.85 24.52
CA VAL A 92 -6.06 14.64 25.34
C VAL A 92 -5.94 14.98 26.82
N LEU A 93 -4.92 15.77 27.21
CA LEU A 93 -4.75 16.21 28.60
C LEU A 93 -5.89 17.12 29.08
N ALA A 94 -6.44 17.94 28.19
CA ALA A 94 -7.62 18.74 28.48
C ALA A 94 -8.92 17.92 28.59
N GLY A 95 -8.88 16.60 28.36
CA GLY A 95 -10.07 15.74 28.42
C GLY A 95 -11.00 15.84 27.20
N GLU A 96 -10.59 16.54 26.13
CA GLU A 96 -11.40 16.72 24.92
C GLU A 96 -11.57 15.42 24.10
N TYR A 97 -10.74 14.42 24.39
CA TYR A 97 -10.71 13.16 23.66
C TYR A 97 -11.02 11.96 24.56
N SER A 98 -12.07 11.23 24.17
CA SER A 98 -12.26 9.83 24.55
C SER A 98 -11.39 8.92 23.67
N VAL A 99 -11.20 7.66 24.08
CA VAL A 99 -10.52 6.65 23.25
C VAL A 99 -11.18 6.53 21.86
N ARG A 100 -12.51 6.60 21.80
CA ARG A 100 -13.27 6.46 20.54
C ARG A 100 -13.07 7.68 19.64
N SER A 101 -13.20 8.90 20.19
CA SER A 101 -13.02 10.13 19.40
C SER A 101 -11.58 10.32 18.96
N LEU A 102 -10.59 9.93 19.77
CA LEU A 102 -9.18 10.00 19.41
C LEU A 102 -8.85 9.02 18.26
N ARG A 103 -9.42 7.80 18.29
CA ARG A 103 -9.28 6.85 17.16
C ARG A 103 -9.88 7.41 15.89
N SER A 104 -11.07 8.01 15.97
CA SER A 104 -11.73 8.63 14.82
C SER A 104 -10.88 9.78 14.26
N ALA A 105 -10.30 10.60 15.14
CA ALA A 105 -9.43 11.69 14.75
C ALA A 105 -8.12 11.19 14.11
N LEU A 106 -7.52 10.12 14.64
CA LEU A 106 -6.35 9.48 14.01
C LEU A 106 -6.69 8.95 12.61
N GLU A 107 -7.82 8.27 12.43
CA GLU A 107 -8.23 7.79 11.10
C GLU A 107 -8.54 8.94 10.13
N ALA A 108 -9.11 10.04 10.61
CA ALA A 108 -9.30 11.24 9.80
C ALA A 108 -7.96 11.88 9.40
N ALA A 109 -7.03 12.02 10.35
CA ALA A 109 -5.68 12.52 10.09
C ALA A 109 -4.91 11.60 9.15
N ARG A 110 -5.09 10.29 9.28
CA ARG A 110 -4.53 9.29 8.36
C ARG A 110 -5.07 9.51 6.95
N ARG A 111 -6.38 9.65 6.78
CA ARG A 111 -6.98 9.96 5.47
C ARG A 111 -6.51 11.29 4.89
N ALA A 112 -6.22 12.28 5.73
CA ALA A 112 -5.69 13.57 5.30
C ALA A 112 -4.20 13.49 4.88
N ASN A 113 -3.39 12.75 5.65
CA ASN A 113 -1.95 12.56 5.41
C ASN A 113 -1.64 11.49 4.35
N GLU A 114 -2.57 10.57 4.07
CA GLU A 114 -2.54 9.69 2.90
C GLU A 114 -2.69 10.49 1.58
N GLY A 115 -2.68 11.82 1.65
CA GLY A 115 -3.04 12.72 0.56
C GLY A 115 -4.53 12.53 0.24
N PRO A 116 -5.05 13.16 -0.83
CA PRO A 116 -6.23 12.58 -1.45
C PRO A 116 -5.90 11.12 -1.68
N VAL A 117 -6.60 10.21 -1.01
CA VAL A 117 -6.57 8.78 -1.34
C VAL A 117 -6.49 8.75 -2.85
N ARG A 118 -5.45 8.14 -3.42
CA ARG A 118 -5.31 8.00 -4.87
C ARG A 118 -6.47 7.20 -5.49
N ASN A 119 -7.55 6.99 -4.75
CA ASN A 119 -8.95 6.90 -5.16
C ASN A 119 -9.55 8.23 -5.66
N LYS A 120 -8.77 9.16 -6.24
CA LYS A 120 -9.29 9.73 -7.49
C LYS A 120 -9.55 8.50 -8.33
N ARG A 121 -10.82 8.16 -8.58
CA ARG A 121 -11.24 7.32 -9.71
C ARG A 121 -10.14 7.47 -10.75
N LEU A 122 -9.36 6.43 -11.01
CA LEU A 122 -8.30 6.47 -12.01
C LEU A 122 -9.02 6.81 -13.30
N VAL A 123 -9.20 8.10 -13.58
CA VAL A 123 -9.56 8.58 -14.89
C VAL A 123 -8.22 8.48 -15.58
N PRO A 124 -7.98 7.40 -16.35
CA PRO A 124 -6.72 7.25 -17.03
C PRO A 124 -6.45 8.52 -17.82
N SER A 125 -5.26 9.11 -17.64
CA SER A 125 -4.85 10.25 -18.42
C SER A 125 -4.83 9.86 -19.90
N LYS A 126 -4.98 10.83 -20.81
CA LYS A 126 -4.83 10.59 -22.24
C LYS A 126 -3.52 9.86 -22.56
N LEU A 127 -2.41 10.28 -21.94
CA LEU A 127 -1.11 9.63 -22.06
C LEU A 127 -1.11 8.15 -21.66
N PHE A 128 -1.87 7.78 -20.63
CA PHE A 128 -2.00 6.38 -20.22
C PHE A 128 -2.81 5.56 -21.24
N LEU A 129 -3.91 6.13 -21.74
CA LEU A 129 -4.74 5.48 -22.77
C LEU A 129 -3.96 5.31 -24.08
N ASP A 130 -3.20 6.33 -24.49
CA ASP A 130 -2.36 6.30 -25.67
C ASP A 130 -1.26 5.23 -25.52
N ALA A 131 -0.66 5.10 -24.34
CA ALA A 131 0.35 4.07 -24.08
C ALA A 131 -0.23 2.64 -24.11
N ILE A 132 -1.46 2.44 -23.65
CA ILE A 132 -2.18 1.16 -23.83
C ILE A 132 -2.45 0.92 -25.32
N GLY A 133 -2.87 1.95 -26.05
CA GLY A 133 -3.08 1.87 -27.50
C GLY A 133 -1.82 1.50 -28.26
N GLU A 134 -0.68 2.12 -27.94
CA GLU A 134 0.64 1.81 -28.50
C GLU A 134 1.05 0.38 -28.17
N LEU A 135 0.96 -0.03 -26.90
CA LEU A 135 1.29 -1.38 -26.44
C LEU A 135 0.48 -2.46 -27.15
N LEU A 136 -0.80 -2.19 -27.41
CA LEU A 136 -1.73 -3.13 -28.02
C LEU A 136 -1.97 -2.86 -29.51
N GLY A 137 -1.22 -1.97 -30.16
CA GLY A 137 -1.36 -1.68 -31.60
C GLY A 137 -2.77 -1.25 -32.03
N GLY A 138 -3.43 -0.36 -31.30
CA GLY A 138 -4.78 0.13 -31.62
C GLY A 138 -5.11 1.45 -30.94
N ARG A 139 -6.33 1.95 -31.17
CA ARG A 139 -6.84 3.17 -30.52
C ARG A 139 -7.81 2.81 -29.41
N VAL A 140 -7.60 3.37 -28.22
CA VAL A 140 -8.57 3.24 -27.12
C VAL A 140 -9.69 4.26 -27.33
N THR A 141 -10.90 3.81 -27.64
CA THR A 141 -12.01 4.67 -28.08
C THR A 141 -13.07 4.91 -27.01
N SER A 142 -13.13 4.07 -25.98
CA SER A 142 -14.17 4.17 -24.95
C SER A 142 -13.83 5.11 -23.81
N LYS A 143 -14.83 5.90 -23.35
CA LYS A 143 -14.81 6.45 -21.98
C LYS A 143 -14.58 5.27 -21.02
N PRO A 144 -13.54 5.31 -20.18
CA PRO A 144 -13.19 4.20 -19.30
C PRO A 144 -14.39 3.85 -18.43
N ARG A 145 -14.87 2.60 -18.53
CA ARG A 145 -15.90 2.09 -17.64
C ARG A 145 -15.21 1.73 -16.34
N LEU A 146 -15.24 2.67 -15.41
CA LEU A 146 -14.75 2.47 -14.06
C LEU A 146 -15.68 1.49 -13.38
N SER A 147 -15.13 0.34 -13.01
CA SER A 147 -15.82 -0.56 -12.11
C SER A 147 -15.80 0.08 -10.72
N PRO A 148 -16.96 0.31 -10.07
CA PRO A 148 -16.94 0.76 -8.69
C PRO A 148 -16.27 -0.34 -7.84
N ALA A 149 -15.03 -0.07 -7.42
CA ALA A 149 -14.30 -0.89 -6.44
C ALA A 149 -15.05 -1.03 -5.10
N ILE A 150 -16.15 -0.30 -4.92
CA ILE A 150 -16.86 -0.10 -3.65
C ILE A 150 -17.68 -1.33 -3.20
N LEU A 151 -17.85 -2.38 -4.02
CA LEU A 151 -18.72 -3.51 -3.64
C LEU A 151 -18.18 -4.91 -3.98
N GLY A 152 -16.86 -5.12 -4.08
CA GLY A 152 -16.29 -6.48 -4.15
C GLY A 152 -16.75 -7.36 -5.34
N ARG A 153 -17.34 -6.76 -6.39
CA ARG A 153 -18.08 -7.49 -7.43
C ARG A 153 -17.36 -7.64 -8.76
N ARG A 154 -16.21 -6.99 -8.99
CA ARG A 154 -15.46 -7.17 -10.24
C ARG A 154 -13.95 -7.29 -10.01
N PRO A 155 -13.29 -8.24 -10.69
CA PRO A 155 -11.86 -8.49 -10.51
C PRO A 155 -10.97 -7.48 -11.27
N ILE A 156 -11.49 -6.35 -11.75
CA ILE A 156 -10.76 -5.37 -12.58
C ILE A 156 -10.98 -3.92 -12.13
N ASP A 157 -10.03 -3.03 -12.44
CA ASP A 157 -10.10 -1.62 -12.07
C ASP A 157 -10.69 -0.76 -13.20
N ILE A 158 -10.28 -1.03 -14.46
CA ILE A 158 -10.74 -0.29 -15.64
C ILE A 158 -11.08 -1.29 -16.75
N GLU A 159 -12.24 -1.10 -17.39
CA GLU A 159 -12.58 -1.75 -18.65
C GLU A 159 -12.47 -0.73 -19.80
N LEU A 160 -11.75 -1.11 -20.85
CA LEU A 160 -11.53 -0.32 -22.06
C LEU A 160 -11.96 -1.11 -23.31
N ARG A 161 -12.25 -0.39 -24.38
CA ARG A 161 -12.40 -0.94 -25.74
C ARG A 161 -11.28 -0.43 -26.62
N LEU A 162 -10.63 -1.37 -27.31
CA LEU A 162 -9.58 -1.11 -28.28
C LEU A 162 -10.14 -1.35 -29.68
N GLU A 163 -10.03 -0.35 -30.54
CA GLU A 163 -10.36 -0.46 -31.96
C GLU A 163 -9.08 -0.53 -32.78
N ARG A 164 -9.06 -1.44 -33.76
CA ARG A 164 -8.01 -1.54 -34.77
C ARG A 164 -8.67 -1.45 -36.15
N ALA A 165 -8.00 -0.81 -37.10
CA ALA A 165 -8.52 -0.68 -38.46
C ALA A 165 -8.75 -2.08 -39.05
N GLY A 166 -9.96 -2.33 -39.55
CA GLY A 166 -10.34 -3.60 -40.16
C GLY A 166 -10.53 -4.79 -39.22
N ALA A 167 -10.59 -4.59 -37.90
CA ALA A 167 -10.81 -5.65 -36.91
C ALA A 167 -11.97 -5.35 -35.96
N SER A 168 -12.52 -6.41 -35.35
CA SER A 168 -13.54 -6.27 -34.31
C SER A 168 -12.98 -5.58 -33.05
N PRO A 169 -13.79 -4.78 -32.33
CA PRO A 169 -13.36 -4.14 -31.09
C PRO A 169 -12.98 -5.18 -30.03
N ARG A 170 -11.81 -4.99 -29.40
CA ARG A 170 -11.31 -5.85 -28.32
C ARG A 170 -11.61 -5.25 -26.95
N ARG A 171 -11.96 -6.09 -25.98
CA ARG A 171 -12.18 -5.73 -24.58
C ARG A 171 -10.88 -5.86 -23.81
N VAL A 172 -10.45 -4.77 -23.19
CA VAL A 172 -9.21 -4.70 -22.42
C VAL A 172 -9.53 -4.46 -20.96
N ALA A 173 -9.05 -5.32 -20.08
CA ALA A 173 -9.07 -5.12 -18.64
C ALA A 173 -7.76 -4.49 -18.17
N VAL A 174 -7.83 -3.54 -17.25
CA VAL A 174 -6.66 -2.96 -16.59
C VAL A 174 -6.70 -3.28 -15.10
N LEU A 175 -5.58 -3.77 -14.58
CA LEU A 175 -5.33 -3.98 -13.16
C LEU A 175 -4.21 -3.04 -12.73
N THR A 176 -4.51 -2.16 -11.78
CA THR A 176 -3.54 -1.21 -11.22
C THR A 176 -2.85 -1.84 -10.03
N VAL A 177 -1.52 -1.95 -10.12
CA VAL A 177 -0.70 -2.54 -9.06
C VAL A 177 -0.08 -1.40 -8.26
N GLY A 178 -0.60 -1.17 -7.05
CA GLY A 178 -0.16 -0.08 -6.19
C GLY A 178 -0.89 1.25 -6.47
N PRO A 179 -0.32 2.40 -6.10
CA PRO A 179 1.05 2.58 -5.61
C PRO A 179 1.21 2.05 -4.18
N PHE A 180 2.25 1.25 -3.95
CA PHE A 180 2.69 0.90 -2.60
C PHE A 180 3.82 1.84 -2.17
N THR A 181 3.76 2.30 -0.92
CA THR A 181 4.82 3.11 -0.30
C THR A 181 6.09 2.29 -0.07
N ASP A 182 5.95 1.00 0.24
CA ASP A 182 7.07 0.06 0.40
C ASP A 182 7.29 -0.73 -0.90
N PRO A 183 8.46 -0.61 -1.56
CA PRO A 183 8.82 -1.39 -2.74
C PRO A 183 8.72 -2.91 -2.56
N ARG A 184 8.93 -3.42 -1.34
CA ARG A 184 8.86 -4.86 -1.04
C ARG A 184 7.46 -5.43 -1.21
N LEU A 185 6.42 -4.59 -1.10
CA LEU A 185 5.04 -5.01 -1.31
C LEU A 185 4.77 -5.41 -2.76
N TYR A 186 5.45 -4.81 -3.75
CA TYR A 186 5.32 -5.24 -5.14
C TYR A 186 5.82 -6.67 -5.33
N ALA A 187 6.93 -7.04 -4.70
CA ALA A 187 7.46 -8.41 -4.75
C ALA A 187 6.54 -9.40 -4.00
N LYS A 188 6.10 -9.04 -2.80
CA LYS A 188 5.24 -9.87 -1.94
C LYS A 188 3.88 -10.17 -2.60
N ARG A 189 3.29 -9.19 -3.28
CA ARG A 189 1.96 -9.32 -3.90
C ARG A 189 2.00 -9.69 -5.39
N ARG A 190 3.18 -9.82 -5.98
CA ARG A 190 3.38 -10.13 -7.40
C ARG A 190 2.63 -11.40 -7.81
N HIS A 191 2.80 -12.48 -7.04
CA HIS A 191 2.22 -13.77 -7.37
C HIS A 191 0.68 -13.72 -7.36
N GLU A 192 0.09 -13.19 -6.28
CA GLU A 192 -1.36 -12.96 -6.15
C GLU A 192 -1.92 -12.13 -7.31
N THR A 193 -1.22 -11.04 -7.65
CA THR A 193 -1.63 -10.10 -8.70
C THR A 193 -1.59 -10.75 -10.09
N LEU A 194 -0.55 -11.53 -10.38
CA LEU A 194 -0.38 -12.21 -11.65
C LEU A 194 -1.38 -13.35 -11.84
N LEU A 195 -1.64 -14.13 -10.79
CA LEU A 195 -2.69 -15.15 -10.83
C LEU A 195 -4.07 -14.54 -11.09
N ARG A 196 -4.38 -13.40 -10.43
CA ARG A 196 -5.60 -12.65 -10.71
C ARG A 196 -5.65 -12.18 -12.17
N ALA A 197 -4.56 -11.66 -12.72
CA ALA A 197 -4.50 -11.22 -14.11
C ALA A 197 -4.75 -12.36 -15.10
N LEU A 198 -4.15 -13.53 -14.87
CA LEU A 198 -4.38 -14.73 -15.66
C LEU A 198 -5.84 -15.20 -15.57
N GLY A 199 -6.46 -15.17 -14.39
CA GLY A 199 -7.87 -15.48 -14.21
C GLY A 199 -8.79 -14.51 -14.97
N VAL A 200 -8.48 -13.20 -14.92
CA VAL A 200 -9.23 -12.17 -15.66
C VAL A 200 -9.09 -12.34 -17.18
N ALA A 201 -7.94 -12.80 -17.66
CA ALA A 201 -7.67 -12.96 -19.09
C ALA A 201 -8.53 -14.04 -19.77
N TRP A 202 -9.32 -14.82 -19.01
CA TRP A 202 -10.37 -15.67 -19.57
C TRP A 202 -11.64 -14.93 -19.99
N LEU A 203 -11.84 -13.69 -19.51
CA LEU A 203 -13.05 -12.89 -19.71
C LEU A 203 -12.84 -11.69 -20.63
N PHE A 204 -11.60 -11.41 -21.00
CA PHE A 204 -11.16 -10.24 -21.75
C PHE A 204 -10.14 -10.65 -22.81
N ASP A 205 -10.09 -9.92 -23.92
CA ASP A 205 -9.16 -10.20 -25.02
C ASP A 205 -7.71 -9.86 -24.64
N ASP A 206 -7.54 -8.83 -23.80
CA ASP A 206 -6.26 -8.38 -23.25
C ASP A 206 -6.41 -7.93 -21.79
N VAL A 207 -5.39 -8.21 -20.98
CA VAL A 207 -5.27 -7.72 -19.61
C VAL A 207 -3.98 -6.93 -19.48
N VAL A 208 -4.05 -5.70 -18.99
CA VAL A 208 -2.89 -4.83 -18.76
C VAL A 208 -2.67 -4.66 -17.25
N LEU A 209 -1.51 -5.09 -16.77
CA LEU A 209 -0.98 -4.75 -15.45
C LEU A 209 -0.32 -3.38 -15.52
N ALA A 210 -0.92 -2.37 -14.89
CA ALA A 210 -0.38 -1.02 -14.80
C ALA A 210 0.42 -0.84 -13.50
N LEU A 211 1.73 -0.66 -13.61
CA LEU A 211 2.63 -0.40 -12.49
C LEU A 211 3.16 1.03 -12.50
N PRO A 212 3.32 1.67 -11.33
CA PRO A 212 3.78 3.05 -11.26
C PRO A 212 5.24 3.25 -11.70
N GLU A 213 6.09 2.24 -11.58
CA GLU A 213 7.55 2.38 -11.80
C GLU A 213 8.14 1.30 -12.71
N PRO A 214 9.15 1.62 -13.54
CA PRO A 214 9.75 0.65 -14.46
C PRO A 214 10.47 -0.48 -13.73
N ILE A 215 11.18 -0.14 -12.65
CA ILE A 215 11.92 -1.11 -11.83
C ILE A 215 11.00 -2.19 -11.25
N ALA A 216 9.75 -1.83 -10.94
CA ALA A 216 8.76 -2.78 -10.47
C ALA A 216 8.17 -3.67 -11.58
N ALA A 217 8.26 -3.26 -12.86
CA ALA A 217 7.61 -3.94 -13.99
C ALA A 217 8.42 -5.14 -14.50
N GLU A 218 9.75 -5.07 -14.50
CA GLU A 218 10.60 -6.14 -15.04
C GLU A 218 10.41 -7.50 -14.34
N PRO A 219 10.34 -7.56 -12.99
CA PRO A 219 10.06 -8.82 -12.31
C PRO A 219 8.68 -9.41 -12.61
N TYR A 220 7.71 -8.60 -13.08
CA TYR A 220 6.40 -9.08 -13.53
C TYR A 220 6.47 -9.62 -14.96
N ARG A 221 7.22 -8.95 -15.84
CA ARG A 221 7.46 -9.40 -17.22
C ARG A 221 8.17 -10.74 -17.26
N GLN A 222 9.26 -10.88 -16.49
CA GLN A 222 9.99 -12.14 -16.40
C GLN A 222 9.08 -13.28 -15.96
N TRP A 223 8.30 -13.08 -14.90
CA TRP A 223 7.40 -14.11 -14.39
C TRP A 223 6.34 -14.51 -15.43
N LEU A 224 5.78 -13.56 -16.18
CA LEU A 224 4.83 -13.86 -17.26
C LEU A 224 5.49 -14.63 -18.40
N ALA A 225 6.73 -14.28 -18.77
CA ALA A 225 7.48 -15.00 -19.79
C ALA A 225 7.74 -16.45 -19.37
N ASP A 226 8.13 -16.69 -18.11
CA ASP A 226 8.36 -18.03 -17.56
C ASP A 226 7.09 -18.88 -17.63
N VAL A 227 5.95 -18.34 -17.20
CA VAL A 227 4.66 -19.04 -17.22
C VAL A 227 4.16 -19.27 -18.65
N GLN A 228 4.31 -18.30 -19.54
CA GLN A 228 3.96 -18.47 -20.96
C GLN A 228 4.85 -19.51 -21.63
N GLY A 229 6.12 -19.64 -21.24
CA GLY A 229 7.01 -20.71 -21.69
C GLY A 229 6.50 -22.09 -21.29
N ILE A 230 6.05 -22.25 -20.04
CA ILE A 230 5.46 -23.49 -19.52
C ILE A 230 4.15 -23.84 -20.23
N VAL A 231 3.30 -22.83 -20.50
CA VAL A 231 2.01 -23.05 -21.18
C VAL A 231 2.22 -23.39 -22.66
N LYS A 232 3.25 -22.83 -23.33
CA LYS A 232 3.56 -23.12 -24.73
C LYS A 232 4.05 -24.56 -24.95
N SER A 233 4.72 -25.16 -23.97
CA SER A 233 5.16 -26.56 -24.05
C SER A 233 4.03 -27.57 -23.78
N SER A 234 2.91 -27.14 -23.18
CA SER A 234 1.66 -27.91 -23.11
C SER A 234 0.76 -27.59 -24.30
N ALA A 235 0.77 -28.45 -25.31
CA ALA A 235 0.16 -28.25 -26.63
C ALA A 235 -1.39 -28.17 -26.72
N ALA A 236 -2.08 -27.56 -25.75
CA ALA A 236 -3.54 -27.50 -25.76
C ALA A 236 -4.11 -26.10 -25.44
N ARG A 237 -4.65 -25.46 -26.48
CA ARG A 237 -5.78 -24.49 -26.53
C ARG A 237 -5.48 -23.14 -27.22
N ASP A 238 -6.32 -22.85 -28.21
CA ASP A 238 -6.46 -21.61 -29.00
C ASP A 238 -7.01 -20.39 -28.23
N GLY A 239 -6.81 -20.34 -26.91
CA GLY A 239 -7.36 -19.28 -26.05
C GLY A 239 -6.34 -18.78 -25.05
N ARG A 240 -5.16 -18.37 -25.51
CA ARG A 240 -4.08 -17.94 -24.61
C ARG A 240 -4.45 -16.64 -23.90
N PRO A 241 -4.34 -16.58 -22.56
CA PRO A 241 -4.57 -15.35 -21.82
C PRO A 241 -3.49 -14.31 -22.18
N ASN A 242 -3.90 -13.22 -22.83
CA ASN A 242 -3.00 -12.12 -23.19
C ASN A 242 -2.85 -11.16 -22.01
N VAL A 243 -1.79 -11.34 -21.21
CA VAL A 243 -1.46 -10.44 -20.09
C VAL A 243 -0.22 -9.63 -20.44
N HIS A 244 -0.33 -8.30 -20.31
CA HIS A 244 0.71 -7.34 -20.66
C HIS A 244 1.10 -6.50 -19.43
N VAL A 245 2.33 -5.98 -19.41
CA VAL A 245 2.84 -5.17 -18.29
C VAL A 245 3.24 -3.78 -18.78
N LEU A 246 2.55 -2.76 -18.27
CA LEU A 246 2.76 -1.36 -18.58
C LEU A 246 3.31 -0.60 -17.37
N SER A 247 4.41 0.13 -17.56
CA SER A 247 4.93 1.06 -16.57
C SER A 247 4.43 2.49 -16.84
N THR A 248 3.72 3.11 -15.90
CA THR A 248 3.06 4.40 -16.12
C THR A 248 4.03 5.59 -16.13
N ARG A 249 5.24 5.46 -15.59
CA ARG A 249 6.28 6.52 -15.68
C ARG A 249 6.87 6.66 -17.10
N HIS A 250 6.79 5.63 -17.95
CA HIS A 250 7.17 5.75 -19.36
C HIS A 250 6.25 6.70 -20.13
N CYS A 251 4.98 6.81 -19.72
CA CYS A 251 4.01 7.73 -20.32
C CYS A 251 4.36 9.21 -20.07
N THR A 252 5.04 9.52 -18.96
CA THR A 252 5.44 10.90 -18.60
C THR A 252 6.79 11.34 -19.18
N ALA A 253 7.71 10.40 -19.44
CA ALA A 253 9.04 10.74 -19.99
C ALA A 253 8.96 11.13 -21.48
N LYS A 254 8.13 10.43 -22.26
CA LYS A 254 7.91 10.71 -23.71
C LYS A 254 7.29 12.09 -23.95
N ALA A 255 6.41 12.55 -23.04
CA ALA A 255 5.80 13.88 -23.11
C ALA A 255 6.77 15.05 -22.90
N ARG A 256 7.94 14.82 -22.27
CA ARG A 256 8.99 15.84 -22.10
C ARG A 256 10.00 15.87 -23.24
N GLY A 257 10.06 14.82 -24.07
CA GLY A 257 10.98 14.74 -25.21
C GLY A 257 10.40 15.26 -26.54
N ALA A 258 9.07 15.35 -26.67
CA ALA A 258 8.40 15.82 -27.88
C ALA A 258 8.17 17.35 -27.92
N GLY A 259 8.86 18.10 -27.04
CA GLY A 259 8.78 19.55 -26.93
C GLY A 259 10.13 20.25 -27.12
N LYS A 260 10.96 19.71 -28.01
CA LYS A 260 12.16 20.38 -28.53
C LYS A 260 12.13 20.34 -30.05
#